data_AF-A0A9W8N9Q9-F1
#
_entry.id   AF-A0A9W8N9Q9-F1
#
_cell.length_a   1.000
_cell.length_b   1.000
_cell.length_c   1.000
_cell.angle_alpha   90.00
_cell.angle_beta   90.00
_cell.angle_gamma   90.00
#
_symmetry.space_group_name_H-M   'P 1'
#
loop_
_entity.id
_entity.type
_entity.pdbx_description
1 polymer ?
#
loop_
_entity_poly.entity_id
_entity_poly.type
_entity_poly.pdbx_seq_one_letter_code
_entity_poly.pdbx_strand_id
1 'polypeptide(L)'
;MADLTLRNLTAIPLELKLVERFEGQPVSNSGVDDVKNLAANFTSKLGDIFNSTPGRVSPDVQIKGEARDRRDVSIALKPFETRTTDIRAADPGREVLRLTFESEGHRYQTDVPSASKKSTVMKRLDGAPNEYTAIYIQAGGCLAIFSSAHLSSWMREIRDEYPLTALSLPGTHNSPTCHVALPSVRCQAVGVRDQLENGVRFLDVRVNVSQDDSALTLVHSAFPISLTGNKYFKELVDTIYAFLDANPSEAIIMSKSSMTTSDGTRSLGSLNWGRFAGGSFFYDGTLMTRA
;
A
#
# COMPACT_ATOMS: atom_id res chain seq x y z
N MET A 1 15.20 26.44 2.64
CA MET A 1 15.02 24.97 2.66
C MET A 1 14.15 24.64 3.85
N ALA A 2 13.34 23.60 3.77
CA ALA A 2 12.49 23.18 4.89
C ALA A 2 13.33 22.45 5.94
N ASP A 3 12.94 22.63 7.20
CA ASP A 3 13.44 21.80 8.29
C ASP A 3 12.75 20.43 8.26
N LEU A 4 13.48 19.41 8.70
CA LEU A 4 12.99 18.04 8.77
C LEU A 4 11.86 17.96 9.79
N THR A 5 10.68 17.58 9.33
CA THR A 5 9.54 17.26 10.18
C THR A 5 9.46 15.75 10.33
N LEU A 6 9.41 15.27 11.57
CA LEU A 6 9.29 13.87 11.91
C LEU A 6 7.88 13.59 12.39
N ARG A 7 7.26 12.51 11.90
CA ARG A 7 5.94 12.07 12.32
C ARG A 7 5.98 10.62 12.74
N ASN A 8 5.74 10.36 14.03
CA ASN A 8 5.55 9.01 14.55
C ASN A 8 4.07 8.66 14.38
N LEU A 9 3.76 7.66 13.55
CA LEU A 9 2.40 7.13 13.36
C LEU A 9 2.20 5.80 14.10
N THR A 10 3.11 5.46 15.00
CA THR A 10 3.06 4.21 15.77
C THR A 10 2.51 4.48 17.17
N ALA A 11 2.05 3.41 17.81
CA ALA A 11 1.67 3.43 19.23
C ALA A 11 2.90 3.42 20.17
N ILE A 12 4.11 3.23 19.62
CA ILE A 12 5.35 3.06 20.38
C ILE A 12 6.16 4.36 20.27
N PRO A 13 6.73 4.90 21.37
CA PRO A 13 7.64 6.03 21.29
C PRO A 13 8.87 5.72 20.40
N LEU A 14 9.31 6.72 19.64
CA LEU A 14 10.53 6.68 18.85
C LEU A 14 11.46 7.78 19.33
N GLU A 15 12.76 7.56 19.33
CA GLU A 15 13.75 8.60 19.59
C GLU A 15 14.77 8.64 18.44
N LEU A 16 14.89 9.79 17.76
CA LEU A 16 15.99 9.97 16.83
C LEU A 16 17.28 10.16 17.64
N LYS A 17 18.27 9.28 17.42
CA LYS A 17 19.55 9.27 18.14
C LYS A 17 20.72 9.78 17.30
N LEU A 18 20.66 9.58 16.00
CA LEU A 18 21.78 9.90 15.10
C LEU A 18 21.29 10.40 13.75
N VAL A 19 21.94 11.47 13.29
CA VAL A 19 21.79 12.02 11.95
C VAL A 19 23.16 12.03 11.27
N GLU A 20 23.26 11.40 10.11
CA GLU A 20 24.44 11.44 9.26
C GLU A 20 24.07 12.03 7.90
N ARG A 21 24.88 12.96 7.39
CA ARG A 21 24.65 13.62 6.10
C ARG A 21 25.67 13.15 5.07
N PHE A 22 25.18 12.78 3.89
CA PHE A 22 25.99 12.28 2.79
C PHE A 22 25.78 13.11 1.52
N GLU A 23 26.78 13.05 0.63
CA GLU A 23 26.58 13.41 -0.77
C GLU A 23 25.66 12.40 -1.45
N GLY A 24 24.76 12.91 -2.26
CA GLY A 24 23.83 12.15 -3.07
C GLY A 24 24.21 12.20 -4.54
N GLN A 25 24.12 11.05 -5.21
CA GLN A 25 24.20 10.96 -6.67
C GLN A 25 22.87 10.45 -7.21
N PRO A 26 22.34 11.00 -8.32
CA PRO A 26 21.20 10.40 -9.01
C PRO A 26 21.55 8.97 -9.42
N VAL A 27 20.62 8.03 -9.25
CA VAL A 27 20.77 6.66 -9.75
C VAL A 27 20.90 6.71 -11.29
N SER A 28 22.08 6.39 -11.81
CA SER A 28 22.32 6.30 -13.26
C SER A 28 21.86 4.94 -13.78
N ASN A 29 20.80 4.89 -14.57
CA ASN A 29 20.49 3.72 -15.40
C ASN A 29 21.41 3.71 -16.63
N SER A 30 22.68 3.34 -16.44
CA SER A 30 23.61 3.10 -17.55
C SER A 30 23.60 1.62 -17.91
N GLY A 31 22.82 1.24 -18.92
CA GLY A 31 22.80 -0.11 -19.47
C GLY A 31 21.89 -0.24 -20.69
N VAL A 32 22.46 0.00 -21.88
CA VAL A 32 22.02 -0.45 -23.23
C VAL A 32 20.55 -0.20 -23.58
N ASP A 33 20.19 0.93 -24.20
CA ASP A 33 18.98 1.03 -25.09
C ASP A 33 18.78 2.43 -25.73
N ASP A 34 19.83 3.13 -26.17
CA ASP A 34 19.71 4.49 -26.74
C ASP A 34 18.87 4.59 -28.04
N VAL A 35 18.54 3.46 -28.68
CA VAL A 35 17.71 3.43 -29.90
C VAL A 35 16.24 3.09 -29.61
N LYS A 36 15.89 2.55 -28.43
CA LYS A 36 14.48 2.31 -28.05
C LYS A 36 13.79 3.54 -27.43
N ASN A 37 14.56 4.55 -27.03
CA ASN A 37 14.06 5.75 -26.36
C ASN A 37 13.12 6.63 -27.20
N LEU A 38 13.16 6.53 -28.53
CA LEU A 38 12.22 7.28 -29.39
C LEU A 38 10.81 6.67 -29.40
N ALA A 39 10.69 5.35 -29.31
CA ALA A 39 9.38 4.66 -29.28
C ALA A 39 8.76 4.63 -27.87
N ALA A 40 9.58 4.56 -26.82
CA ALA A 40 9.12 4.56 -25.43
C ALA A 40 8.57 5.92 -24.95
N ASN A 41 8.96 7.02 -25.60
CA ASN A 41 8.47 8.37 -25.28
C ASN A 41 6.99 8.60 -25.63
N PHE A 42 6.36 7.74 -26.42
CA PHE A 42 4.93 7.82 -26.71
C PHE A 42 4.08 6.99 -25.73
N THR A 43 4.63 5.90 -25.18
CA THR A 43 3.94 5.05 -24.20
C THR A 43 4.09 5.53 -22.76
N SER A 44 5.22 6.14 -22.38
CA SER A 44 5.40 6.73 -21.04
C SER A 44 4.47 7.90 -20.76
N LYS A 45 4.16 8.71 -21.78
CA LYS A 45 3.24 9.86 -21.68
C LYS A 45 1.80 9.46 -21.36
N LEU A 46 1.37 8.23 -21.66
CA LEU A 46 0.04 7.74 -21.30
C LEU A 46 -0.04 7.23 -19.85
N GLY A 47 1.09 6.79 -19.27
CA GLY A 47 1.14 6.35 -17.87
C GLY A 47 1.13 7.49 -16.85
N ASP A 48 1.71 8.64 -17.22
CA ASP A 48 1.84 9.81 -16.35
C ASP A 48 0.53 10.60 -16.15
N ILE A 49 -0.51 10.35 -16.96
CA ILE A 49 -1.81 11.04 -16.86
C ILE A 49 -2.72 10.44 -15.77
N PHE A 50 -2.38 9.26 -15.23
CA PHE A 50 -3.18 8.55 -14.21
C PHE A 50 -2.64 8.69 -12.79
N ASN A 51 -1.45 9.25 -12.60
CA ASN A 51 -0.92 9.61 -11.30
C ASN A 51 -1.24 11.08 -11.02
N SER A 52 -2.28 11.34 -10.24
CA SER A 52 -2.67 12.67 -9.76
C SER A 52 -1.73 13.23 -8.67
N THR A 53 -0.42 13.16 -8.89
CA THR A 53 0.59 13.86 -8.09
C THR A 53 1.39 14.77 -9.02
N PRO A 54 1.09 16.08 -9.12
CA PRO A 54 1.80 17.01 -10.00
C PRO A 54 3.18 17.42 -9.43
N GLY A 55 3.81 16.56 -8.64
CA GLY A 55 5.09 16.81 -7.99
C GLY A 55 6.19 16.04 -8.68
N ARG A 56 7.15 16.76 -9.26
CA ARG A 56 8.41 16.23 -9.78
C ARG A 56 9.18 15.56 -8.62
N VAL A 57 8.96 14.27 -8.37
CA VAL A 57 9.77 13.50 -7.41
C VAL A 57 11.21 13.54 -7.92
N SER A 58 12.14 14.07 -7.12
CA SER A 58 13.54 14.13 -7.52
C SER A 58 14.06 12.70 -7.76
N PRO A 59 15.00 12.50 -8.71
CA PRO A 59 15.52 11.18 -9.02
C PRO A 59 16.03 10.47 -7.76
N ASP A 60 15.93 9.15 -7.74
CA ASP A 60 16.43 8.30 -6.66
C ASP A 60 17.90 8.69 -6.36
N VAL A 61 18.23 8.86 -5.08
CA VAL A 61 19.55 9.34 -4.67
C VAL A 61 20.24 8.24 -3.87
N GLN A 62 21.46 7.88 -4.28
CA GLN A 62 22.31 6.97 -3.52
C GLN A 62 23.43 7.73 -2.81
N ILE A 63 23.78 7.24 -1.61
CA ILE A 63 24.89 7.74 -0.81
C ILE A 63 26.20 7.55 -1.56
N LYS A 64 27.04 8.59 -1.55
CA LYS A 64 28.42 8.56 -2.04
C LYS A 64 29.39 8.82 -0.89
N GLY A 65 30.40 7.95 -0.77
CA GLY A 65 31.52 8.15 0.15
C GLY A 65 31.12 8.10 1.62
N GLU A 66 31.89 8.80 2.45
CA GLU A 66 31.69 8.88 3.89
C GLU A 66 30.74 10.03 4.29
N ALA A 67 30.24 9.99 5.51
CA ALA A 67 29.39 11.03 6.05
C ALA A 67 30.18 12.35 6.13
N ARG A 68 29.65 13.41 5.52
CA ARG A 68 30.20 14.78 5.63
C ARG A 68 30.00 15.36 7.03
N ASP A 69 28.90 14.98 7.66
CA ASP A 69 28.52 15.43 8.98
C ASP A 69 27.83 14.29 9.74
N ARG A 70 28.08 14.23 11.04
CA ARG A 70 27.52 13.23 11.95
C ARG A 70 27.18 13.92 13.27
N ARG A 71 25.90 13.88 13.63
CA ARG A 71 25.37 14.54 14.82
C ARG A 71 24.58 13.54 15.66
N ASP A 72 25.06 13.27 16.86
CA ASP A 72 24.26 12.63 17.90
C ASP A 72 23.18 13.60 18.38
N VAL A 73 21.94 13.13 18.42
CA VAL A 73 20.77 13.92 18.80
C VAL A 73 19.90 13.13 19.78
N SER A 74 18.99 13.82 20.46
CA SER A 74 17.99 13.20 21.32
C SER A 74 16.66 13.88 21.07
N ILE A 75 15.94 13.40 20.05
CA ILE A 75 14.65 13.94 19.65
C ILE A 75 13.60 12.85 19.87
N ALA A 76 12.95 12.91 21.02
CA ALA A 76 11.82 12.03 21.35
C ALA A 76 10.58 12.40 20.54
N LEU A 77 9.88 11.37 20.06
CA LEU A 77 8.62 11.41 19.35
C LEU A 77 7.63 10.50 20.09
N LYS A 78 6.63 11.09 20.73
CA LYS A 78 5.53 10.38 21.37
C LYS A 78 4.69 9.63 20.33
N PRO A 79 3.88 8.65 20.76
CA PRO A 79 2.91 8.00 19.89
C PRO A 79 2.03 9.03 19.17
N PHE A 80 1.88 8.86 17.86
CA PHE A 80 1.05 9.72 16.99
C PHE A 80 1.47 11.21 16.96
N GLU A 81 2.69 11.55 17.38
CA GLU A 81 3.20 12.92 17.39
C GLU A 81 3.81 13.34 16.04
N THR A 82 3.57 14.60 15.65
CA THR A 82 4.32 15.30 14.61
C THR A 82 5.21 16.35 15.25
N ARG A 83 6.51 16.34 14.95
CA ARG A 83 7.50 17.26 15.51
C ARG A 83 8.39 17.83 14.42
N THR A 84 8.38 19.15 14.28
CA THR A 84 9.38 19.87 13.48
C THR A 84 10.68 19.96 14.27
N THR A 85 11.81 19.74 13.61
CA THR A 85 13.15 19.73 14.21
C THR A 85 13.98 20.93 13.74
N ASP A 86 15.16 21.11 14.34
CA ASP A 86 16.20 22.04 13.87
C ASP A 86 17.12 21.40 12.81
N ILE A 87 16.83 20.17 12.38
CA ILE A 87 17.63 19.44 11.40
C ILE A 87 17.19 19.87 10.01
N ARG A 88 18.07 20.49 9.25
CA ARG A 88 17.81 20.83 7.84
C ARG A 88 17.54 19.56 7.02
N ALA A 89 16.44 19.54 6.26
CA ALA A 89 16.16 18.44 5.33
C ALA A 89 17.28 18.25 4.28
N ALA A 90 17.34 17.07 3.66
CA ALA A 90 18.30 16.79 2.59
C ALA A 90 18.00 17.66 1.34
N ASP A 91 19.03 18.22 0.71
CA ASP A 91 18.88 18.87 -0.59
C ASP A 91 18.46 17.85 -1.67
N PRO A 92 17.30 18.05 -2.32
CA PRO A 92 16.80 17.11 -3.31
C PRO A 92 17.81 16.87 -4.44
N GLY A 93 18.13 15.59 -4.69
CA GLY A 93 19.06 15.18 -5.74
C GLY A 93 20.55 15.40 -5.45
N ARG A 94 20.91 15.94 -4.28
CA ARG A 94 22.31 16.27 -3.91
C ARG A 94 22.76 15.71 -2.58
N GLU A 95 21.83 15.45 -1.67
CA GLU A 95 22.15 14.97 -0.34
C GLU A 95 21.20 13.86 0.09
N VAL A 96 21.69 13.04 1.02
CA VAL A 96 20.90 12.03 1.73
C VAL A 96 21.18 12.17 3.21
N LEU A 97 20.13 12.11 4.02
CA LEU A 97 20.24 11.95 5.47
C LEU A 97 20.03 10.50 5.83
N ARG A 98 20.96 9.92 6.58
CA ARG A 98 20.75 8.66 7.27
C ARG A 98 20.34 8.96 8.69
N LEU A 99 19.19 8.44 9.07
CA LEU A 99 18.57 8.68 10.36
C LEU A 99 18.53 7.36 11.12
N THR A 100 19.05 7.34 12.35
CA THR A 100 18.96 6.18 13.23
C THR A 100 18.06 6.50 14.41
N PHE A 101 16.97 5.76 14.49
CA PHE A 101 15.97 5.81 15.55
C PHE A 101 16.20 4.68 16.55
N GLU A 102 15.85 4.94 17.80
CA GLU A 102 15.75 3.94 18.85
C GLU A 102 14.28 3.76 19.23
N SER A 103 13.88 2.50 19.42
CA SER A 103 12.55 2.12 19.88
C SER A 103 12.68 0.84 20.70
N GLU A 104 12.16 0.86 21.93
CA GLU A 104 12.21 -0.29 22.85
C GLU A 104 13.62 -0.90 22.99
N GLY A 105 14.64 -0.03 23.06
CA GLY A 105 16.05 -0.44 23.19
C GLY A 105 16.72 -0.96 21.92
N HIS A 106 16.02 -0.98 20.78
CA HIS A 106 16.53 -1.46 19.49
C HIS A 106 16.72 -0.33 18.50
N ARG A 107 17.66 -0.49 17.56
CA ARG A 107 18.02 0.56 16.59
C ARG A 107 17.55 0.27 15.17
N TYR A 108 16.99 1.30 14.55
CA TYR A 108 16.41 1.27 13.21
C TYR A 108 16.97 2.39 12.36
N GLN A 109 17.32 2.10 11.12
CA GLN A 109 17.97 3.05 10.23
C GLN A 109 17.20 3.24 8.93
N THR A 110 17.14 4.49 8.46
CA THR A 110 16.54 4.81 7.16
C THR A 110 17.26 5.98 6.49
N ASP A 111 17.28 5.95 5.16
CA ASP A 111 17.91 6.98 4.33
C ASP A 111 16.80 7.84 3.71
N VAL A 112 16.90 9.17 3.85
CA VAL A 112 15.91 10.14 3.35
C VAL A 112 16.58 11.28 2.55
N PRO A 113 16.20 11.49 1.28
CA PRO A 113 15.37 10.61 0.47
C PRO A 113 16.01 9.22 0.27
N SER A 114 15.18 8.19 0.16
CA SER A 114 15.66 6.83 -0.13
C SER A 114 15.99 6.67 -1.62
N ALA A 115 16.67 5.58 -1.97
CA ALA A 115 16.90 5.19 -3.37
C ALA A 115 15.65 4.60 -4.06
N SER A 116 14.48 4.65 -3.41
CA SER A 116 13.21 4.17 -3.92
C SER A 116 12.18 5.30 -3.95
N LYS A 117 11.34 5.28 -4.99
CA LYS A 117 10.14 6.14 -5.11
C LYS A 117 8.97 5.66 -4.24
N LYS A 118 9.12 4.55 -3.52
CA LYS A 118 8.12 3.96 -2.63
C LYS A 118 8.52 4.14 -1.17
N SER A 119 7.60 3.80 -0.27
CA SER A 119 7.92 3.63 1.15
C SER A 119 9.05 2.61 1.33
N THR A 120 9.89 2.83 2.34
CA THR A 120 11.07 1.98 2.60
C THR A 120 11.00 1.39 4.00
N VAL A 121 11.13 0.07 4.10
CA VAL A 121 11.28 -0.61 5.39
C VAL A 121 12.61 -0.19 6.02
N MET A 122 12.57 0.24 7.28
CA MET A 122 13.76 0.64 8.01
C MET A 122 14.66 -0.57 8.27
N LYS A 123 15.97 -0.38 8.09
CA LYS A 123 16.95 -1.42 8.40
C LYS A 123 17.04 -1.59 9.92
N ARG A 124 16.75 -2.80 10.41
CA ARG A 124 17.07 -3.23 11.79
C ARG A 124 18.58 -3.34 11.93
N LEU A 125 19.16 -2.66 12.92
CA LEU A 125 20.61 -2.70 13.18
C LEU A 125 21.02 -3.79 14.16
N ASP A 126 20.03 -4.39 14.83
CA ASP A 126 20.16 -5.47 15.81
C ASP A 126 18.99 -6.48 15.60
N GLY A 127 18.82 -7.42 16.53
CA GLY A 127 17.76 -8.44 16.50
C GLY A 127 16.35 -7.93 16.80
N ALA A 128 16.04 -6.68 16.44
CA ALA A 128 14.79 -6.02 16.78
C ALA A 128 13.55 -6.81 16.31
N PRO A 129 12.51 -6.97 17.17
CA PRO A 129 11.32 -7.73 16.81
C PRO A 129 10.36 -6.94 15.90
N ASN A 130 10.28 -5.62 16.08
CA ASN A 130 9.34 -4.79 15.34
C ASN A 130 9.87 -4.44 13.94
N GLU A 131 8.95 -4.12 13.03
CA GLU A 131 9.27 -3.59 11.71
C GLU A 131 8.60 -2.23 11.50
N TYR A 132 9.40 -1.28 11.03
CA TYR A 132 8.94 0.07 10.75
C TYR A 132 9.15 0.40 9.28
N THR A 133 8.20 1.12 8.69
CA THR A 133 8.30 1.65 7.33
C THR A 133 8.31 3.17 7.36
N ALA A 134 9.23 3.74 6.60
CA ALA A 134 9.44 5.17 6.43
C ALA A 134 8.83 5.66 5.10
N ILE A 135 8.10 6.78 5.18
CA ILE A 135 7.58 7.53 4.03
C ILE A 135 8.16 8.94 4.10
N TYR A 136 8.98 9.30 3.11
CA TYR A 136 9.57 10.62 3.02
C TYR A 136 8.92 11.46 1.93
N ILE A 137 8.37 12.61 2.31
CA ILE A 137 7.76 13.58 1.41
C ILE A 137 8.77 14.71 1.20
N GLN A 138 9.49 14.64 0.08
CA GLN A 138 10.56 15.60 -0.27
C GLN A 138 10.07 17.06 -0.29
N ALA A 139 8.87 17.32 -0.84
CA ALA A 139 8.34 18.67 -1.00
C ALA A 139 8.18 19.44 0.33
N GLY A 140 7.96 18.72 1.44
CA GLY A 140 7.80 19.30 2.77
C GLY A 140 8.91 18.94 3.75
N GLY A 141 9.95 18.21 3.33
CA GLY A 141 10.95 17.67 4.26
C GLY A 141 10.35 16.84 5.38
N CYS A 142 9.30 16.06 5.11
CA CYS A 142 8.55 15.34 6.13
C CYS A 142 8.82 13.84 6.06
N LEU A 143 9.25 13.25 7.17
CA LEU A 143 9.41 11.80 7.34
C LEU A 143 8.30 11.28 8.27
N ALA A 144 7.43 10.43 7.74
CA ALA A 144 6.47 9.67 8.53
C ALA A 144 6.96 8.23 8.73
N ILE A 145 6.87 7.73 9.96
CA ILE A 145 7.26 6.37 10.34
C ILE A 145 6.02 5.68 10.89
N PHE A 146 5.68 4.51 10.35
CA PHE A 146 4.58 3.68 10.83
C PHE A 146 5.06 2.24 11.07
N SER A 147 4.30 1.49 11.87
CA SER A 147 4.58 0.07 12.09
C SER A 147 4.10 -0.71 10.88
N SER A 148 5.02 -1.45 10.26
CA SER A 148 4.70 -2.42 9.21
C SER A 148 4.88 -3.85 9.71
N ALA A 149 5.02 -4.05 11.02
CA ALA A 149 5.04 -5.36 11.62
C ALA A 149 3.72 -6.08 11.32
N HIS A 150 3.83 -7.26 10.69
CA HIS A 150 2.71 -8.18 10.51
C HIS A 150 1.50 -7.60 9.76
N LEU A 151 1.72 -6.81 8.71
CA LEU A 151 0.61 -6.28 7.87
C LEU A 151 -0.31 -7.38 7.31
N SER A 152 0.20 -8.59 7.08
CA SER A 152 -0.61 -9.75 6.65
C SER A 152 -1.52 -10.30 7.75
N SER A 153 -1.25 -10.00 9.01
CA SER A 153 -1.92 -10.56 10.19
C SER A 153 -2.11 -9.54 11.33
N TRP A 154 -2.36 -8.28 10.99
CA TRP A 154 -2.37 -7.19 11.96
C TRP A 154 -3.57 -7.24 12.92
N MET A 155 -4.67 -7.90 12.54
CA MET A 155 -5.85 -8.00 13.40
C MET A 155 -5.60 -8.90 14.62
N ARG A 156 -4.61 -9.81 14.56
CA ARG A 156 -4.25 -10.67 15.71
C ARG A 156 -3.78 -9.88 16.94
N GLU A 157 -3.32 -8.65 16.75
CA GLU A 157 -2.86 -7.75 17.82
C GLU A 157 -4.05 -7.02 18.49
N ILE A 158 -5.28 -7.26 18.00
CA ILE A 158 -6.52 -6.67 18.49
C ILE A 158 -7.33 -7.75 19.19
N ARG A 159 -7.97 -7.38 20.30
CA ARG A 159 -8.81 -8.29 21.07
C ARG A 159 -10.14 -8.57 20.35
N ASP A 160 -10.53 -9.84 20.27
CA ASP A 160 -11.70 -10.31 19.53
C ASP A 160 -13.03 -9.69 20.01
N GLU A 161 -13.12 -9.20 21.24
CA GLU A 161 -14.33 -8.53 21.74
C GLU A 161 -14.64 -7.18 21.09
N TYR A 162 -13.69 -6.57 20.38
CA TYR A 162 -13.92 -5.31 19.69
C TYR A 162 -14.76 -5.53 18.43
N PRO A 163 -15.90 -4.84 18.27
CA PRO A 163 -16.69 -4.97 17.05
C PRO A 163 -15.91 -4.38 15.86
N LEU A 164 -16.03 -5.00 14.68
CA LEU A 164 -15.40 -4.51 13.44
C LEU A 164 -15.75 -3.04 13.15
N THR A 165 -16.94 -2.58 13.56
CA THR A 165 -17.41 -1.21 13.40
C THR A 165 -16.63 -0.18 14.25
N ALA A 166 -15.86 -0.62 15.26
CA ALA A 166 -15.00 0.24 16.06
C ALA A 166 -13.59 0.38 15.47
N LEU A 167 -13.25 -0.39 14.42
CA LEU A 167 -11.93 -0.40 13.82
C LEU A 167 -11.84 0.55 12.63
N SER A 168 -10.70 1.22 12.50
CA SER A 168 -10.32 1.92 11.27
C SER A 168 -9.74 0.93 10.28
N LEU A 169 -10.56 0.46 9.34
CA LEU A 169 -10.16 -0.55 8.36
C LEU A 169 -9.68 0.10 7.04
N PRO A 170 -8.43 -0.17 6.59
CA PRO A 170 -8.00 0.25 5.27
C PRO A 170 -8.76 -0.51 4.18
N GLY A 171 -9.24 0.22 3.19
CA GLY A 171 -10.01 -0.31 2.08
C GLY A 171 -9.56 0.18 0.71
N THR A 172 -9.87 -0.57 -0.34
CA THR A 172 -9.54 -0.22 -1.72
C THR A 172 -10.81 -0.11 -2.59
N HIS A 173 -10.90 0.96 -3.38
CA HIS A 173 -11.97 1.18 -4.35
C HIS A 173 -11.72 0.35 -5.61
N ASN A 174 -12.77 -0.33 -6.11
CA ASN A 174 -12.66 -1.29 -7.21
C ASN A 174 -11.43 -2.19 -7.08
N SER A 175 -11.33 -2.90 -5.96
CA SER A 175 -10.12 -3.62 -5.53
C SER A 175 -9.43 -4.49 -6.60
N PRO A 176 -10.13 -5.22 -7.49
CA PRO A 176 -9.43 -6.06 -8.48
C PRO A 176 -8.93 -5.30 -9.73
N THR A 177 -9.07 -3.97 -9.82
CA THR A 177 -8.72 -3.19 -11.02
C THR A 177 -7.21 -2.88 -11.14
N CYS A 178 -6.38 -3.92 -11.13
CA CYS A 178 -4.91 -3.80 -11.26
C CYS A 178 -4.35 -4.20 -12.63
N HIS A 179 -5.21 -4.70 -13.53
CA HIS A 179 -4.80 -5.25 -14.82
C HIS A 179 -4.58 -4.16 -15.90
N VAL A 180 -4.07 -4.60 -17.05
CA VAL A 180 -4.02 -3.77 -18.26
C VAL A 180 -5.45 -3.51 -18.72
N ALA A 181 -5.89 -2.27 -18.58
CA ALA A 181 -7.26 -1.84 -18.85
C ALA A 181 -7.27 -0.48 -19.57
N LEU A 182 -8.46 -0.01 -19.94
CA LEU A 182 -8.61 1.37 -20.38
C LEU A 182 -8.16 2.33 -19.26
N PRO A 183 -7.66 3.52 -19.60
CA PRO A 183 -6.93 4.29 -18.62
C PRO A 183 -7.77 4.76 -17.40
N SER A 184 -9.08 4.98 -17.58
CA SER A 184 -10.03 5.30 -16.50
C SER A 184 -10.51 4.10 -15.69
N VAL A 185 -10.10 2.88 -16.02
CA VAL A 185 -10.60 1.63 -15.39
C VAL A 185 -9.69 1.13 -14.27
N ARG A 186 -8.39 1.43 -14.36
CA ARG A 186 -7.40 0.92 -13.40
C ARG A 186 -7.37 1.80 -12.15
N CYS A 187 -7.88 1.30 -11.02
CA CYS A 187 -7.84 2.01 -9.74
C CYS A 187 -6.72 1.51 -8.82
N GLN A 188 -6.14 0.33 -9.08
CA GLN A 188 -5.16 -0.29 -8.19
C GLN A 188 -3.84 -0.59 -8.89
N ALA A 189 -2.73 -0.48 -8.14
CA ALA A 189 -1.40 -0.77 -8.66
C ALA A 189 -1.06 -2.28 -8.62
N VAL A 190 -1.61 -3.00 -7.65
CA VAL A 190 -1.28 -4.40 -7.31
C VAL A 190 -2.54 -5.24 -7.14
N GLY A 191 -2.39 -6.57 -7.24
CA GLY A 191 -3.50 -7.52 -7.11
C GLY A 191 -4.07 -7.60 -5.70
N VAL A 192 -5.25 -8.21 -5.54
CA VAL A 192 -5.92 -8.30 -4.24
C VAL A 192 -5.08 -9.06 -3.21
N ARG A 193 -4.35 -10.11 -3.59
CA ARG A 193 -3.46 -10.80 -2.65
C ARG A 193 -2.44 -9.84 -2.04
N ASP A 194 -1.75 -9.05 -2.85
CA ASP A 194 -0.78 -8.08 -2.36
C ASP A 194 -1.45 -6.98 -1.53
N GLN A 195 -2.66 -6.54 -1.87
CA GLN A 195 -3.40 -5.58 -1.05
C GLN A 195 -3.64 -6.13 0.37
N LEU A 196 -4.04 -7.40 0.48
CA LEU A 196 -4.25 -8.08 1.76
C LEU A 196 -2.94 -8.24 2.54
N GLU A 197 -1.84 -8.61 1.88
CA GLU A 197 -0.49 -8.66 2.50
C GLU A 197 -0.03 -7.29 3.02
N ASN A 198 -0.49 -6.21 2.39
CA ASN A 198 -0.21 -4.83 2.80
C ASN A 198 -1.24 -4.27 3.81
N GLY A 199 -2.10 -5.12 4.38
CA GLY A 199 -3.00 -4.76 5.49
C GLY A 199 -4.40 -4.34 5.09
N VAL A 200 -4.77 -4.30 3.80
CA VAL A 200 -6.14 -4.00 3.35
C VAL A 200 -7.11 -5.04 3.89
N ARG A 201 -8.24 -4.63 4.46
CA ARG A 201 -9.30 -5.53 4.96
C ARG A 201 -10.71 -5.18 4.46
N PHE A 202 -10.86 -4.11 3.68
CA PHE A 202 -12.11 -3.76 3.01
C PHE A 202 -11.93 -3.75 1.48
N LEU A 203 -12.73 -4.55 0.77
CA LEU A 203 -12.67 -4.68 -0.68
C LEU A 203 -13.97 -4.20 -1.34
N ASP A 204 -13.89 -3.21 -2.24
CA ASP A 204 -15.00 -2.82 -3.12
C ASP A 204 -14.95 -3.66 -4.41
N VAL A 205 -15.89 -4.58 -4.55
CA VAL A 205 -15.97 -5.52 -5.68
C VAL A 205 -17.22 -5.24 -6.50
N ARG A 206 -17.01 -5.08 -7.81
CA ARG A 206 -18.10 -4.85 -8.76
C ARG A 206 -18.16 -5.96 -9.78
N VAL A 207 -19.36 -6.49 -9.98
CA VAL A 207 -19.60 -7.63 -10.85
C VAL A 207 -20.63 -7.32 -11.94
N ASN A 208 -20.45 -7.93 -13.10
CA ASN A 208 -21.51 -8.10 -14.08
C ASN A 208 -21.95 -9.56 -14.07
N VAL A 209 -23.26 -9.76 -14.20
CA VAL A 209 -23.88 -11.09 -14.20
C VAL A 209 -24.02 -11.55 -15.64
N SER A 210 -23.59 -12.76 -15.96
CA SER A 210 -23.84 -13.34 -17.29
C SER A 210 -25.33 -13.60 -17.50
N GLN A 211 -25.79 -13.58 -18.76
CA GLN A 211 -27.22 -13.76 -19.09
C GLN A 211 -27.81 -15.10 -18.60
N ASP A 212 -26.96 -16.11 -18.40
CA ASP A 212 -27.29 -17.45 -17.97
C ASP A 212 -26.98 -17.71 -16.47
N ASP A 213 -26.62 -16.67 -15.71
CA ASP A 213 -26.23 -16.75 -14.29
C ASP A 213 -25.12 -17.80 -14.01
N SER A 214 -24.32 -18.17 -15.01
CA SER A 214 -23.25 -19.16 -14.87
C SER A 214 -21.97 -18.57 -14.32
N ALA A 215 -21.73 -17.27 -14.56
CA ALA A 215 -20.50 -16.60 -14.17
C ALA A 215 -20.73 -15.14 -13.76
N LEU A 216 -19.93 -14.70 -12.78
CA LEU A 216 -19.82 -13.31 -12.38
C LEU A 216 -18.47 -12.77 -12.86
N THR A 217 -18.49 -11.80 -13.77
CA THR A 217 -17.28 -11.14 -14.28
C THR A 217 -17.02 -9.86 -13.53
N LEU A 218 -15.75 -9.56 -13.27
CA LEU A 218 -15.32 -8.35 -12.58
C LEU A 218 -15.30 -7.17 -13.57
N VAL A 219 -15.91 -6.05 -13.17
CA VAL A 219 -16.10 -4.87 -14.02
C VAL A 219 -15.76 -3.58 -13.29
N HIS A 220 -15.52 -2.51 -14.03
CA HIS A 220 -15.50 -1.14 -13.53
C HIS A 220 -16.54 -0.33 -14.31
N SER A 221 -17.71 -0.12 -13.70
CA SER A 221 -18.90 0.33 -14.43
C SER A 221 -19.20 -0.66 -15.58
N ALA A 222 -19.52 -0.17 -16.78
CA ALA A 222 -19.86 -1.00 -17.94
C ALA A 222 -18.63 -1.66 -18.60
N PHE A 223 -17.42 -1.43 -18.09
CA PHE A 223 -16.18 -1.87 -18.73
C PHE A 223 -15.56 -3.08 -18.02
N PRO A 224 -15.02 -4.06 -18.76
CA PRO A 224 -14.23 -5.13 -18.16
C PRO A 224 -12.95 -4.55 -17.53
N ILE A 225 -12.53 -5.11 -16.41
CA ILE A 225 -11.33 -4.64 -15.69
C ILE A 225 -10.00 -5.02 -16.36
N SER A 226 -10.04 -5.70 -17.51
CA SER A 226 -8.88 -6.29 -18.18
C SER A 226 -9.13 -6.39 -19.69
N LEU A 227 -8.17 -5.93 -20.50
CA LEU A 227 -8.18 -6.04 -21.96
C LEU A 227 -7.67 -7.39 -22.47
N THR A 228 -7.08 -8.22 -21.59
CA THR A 228 -6.50 -9.52 -21.95
C THR A 228 -7.43 -10.70 -21.63
N GLY A 229 -8.70 -10.42 -21.36
CA GLY A 229 -9.72 -11.41 -21.02
C GLY A 229 -10.43 -11.09 -19.71
N ASN A 230 -11.62 -11.68 -19.57
CA ASN A 230 -12.46 -11.51 -18.39
C ASN A 230 -11.77 -12.04 -17.13
N LYS A 231 -12.08 -11.40 -16.01
CA LYS A 231 -11.70 -11.84 -14.67
C LYS A 231 -12.95 -12.21 -13.91
N TYR A 232 -12.87 -13.28 -13.14
CA TYR A 232 -14.06 -13.88 -12.54
C TYR A 232 -14.08 -13.68 -11.03
N PHE A 233 -15.27 -13.46 -10.49
CA PHE A 233 -15.48 -13.31 -9.05
C PHE A 233 -15.01 -14.54 -8.26
N LYS A 234 -15.19 -15.74 -8.83
CA LYS A 234 -14.77 -16.99 -8.18
C LYS A 234 -13.26 -17.00 -7.91
N GLU A 235 -12.43 -16.62 -8.89
CA GLU A 235 -10.97 -16.57 -8.73
C GLU A 235 -10.54 -15.57 -7.65
N LEU A 236 -11.26 -14.45 -7.55
CA LEU A 236 -11.06 -13.46 -6.50
C LEU A 236 -11.40 -14.04 -5.12
N VAL A 237 -12.52 -14.76 -4.98
CA VAL A 237 -12.89 -15.42 -3.72
C VAL A 237 -11.89 -16.49 -3.33
N ASP A 238 -11.44 -17.32 -4.28
CA ASP A 238 -10.41 -18.35 -4.04
C ASP A 238 -9.11 -17.70 -3.49
N THR A 239 -8.73 -16.54 -4.03
CA THR A 239 -7.58 -15.75 -3.55
C THR A 239 -7.77 -15.27 -2.11
N ILE A 240 -8.99 -14.84 -1.77
CA ILE A 240 -9.35 -14.36 -0.44
C ILE A 240 -9.34 -15.51 0.57
N TYR A 241 -9.90 -16.67 0.24
CA TYR A 241 -9.85 -17.84 1.12
C TYR A 241 -8.43 -18.33 1.36
N ALA A 242 -7.60 -18.41 0.31
CA ALA A 242 -6.19 -18.76 0.48
C ALA A 242 -5.42 -17.76 1.38
N PHE A 243 -5.88 -16.51 1.48
CA PHE A 243 -5.34 -15.53 2.43
C PHE A 243 -5.83 -15.77 3.85
N LEU A 244 -7.13 -16.00 4.05
CA LEU A 244 -7.72 -16.27 5.37
C LEU A 244 -7.22 -17.59 5.96
N ASP A 245 -7.06 -18.63 5.14
CA ASP A 245 -6.48 -19.91 5.55
C ASP A 245 -5.03 -19.74 6.05
N ALA A 246 -4.27 -18.86 5.41
CA ALA A 246 -2.89 -18.55 5.80
C ALA A 246 -2.82 -17.58 7.00
N ASN A 247 -3.87 -16.81 7.26
CA ASN A 247 -3.92 -15.78 8.30
C ASN A 247 -5.26 -15.87 9.07
N PRO A 248 -5.45 -16.91 9.91
CA PRO A 248 -6.75 -17.21 10.52
C PRO A 248 -7.23 -16.18 11.56
N SER A 249 -6.38 -15.23 11.94
CA SER A 249 -6.73 -14.09 12.80
C SER A 249 -7.47 -12.97 12.06
N GLU A 250 -7.48 -12.99 10.73
CA GLU A 250 -7.95 -11.87 9.93
C GLU A 250 -9.42 -12.04 9.52
N ALA A 251 -10.09 -10.90 9.30
CA ALA A 251 -11.40 -10.86 8.69
C ALA A 251 -11.41 -9.87 7.52
N ILE A 252 -12.14 -10.20 6.45
CA ILE A 252 -12.25 -9.36 5.25
C ILE A 252 -13.70 -8.92 5.07
N ILE A 253 -13.91 -7.62 4.93
CA ILE A 253 -15.19 -7.05 4.55
C ILE A 253 -15.20 -6.86 3.04
N MET A 254 -16.15 -7.49 2.36
CA MET A 254 -16.33 -7.33 0.92
C MET A 254 -17.65 -6.59 0.66
N SER A 255 -17.56 -5.38 0.10
CA SER A 255 -18.70 -4.69 -0.48
C SER A 255 -18.90 -5.19 -1.90
N LYS A 256 -20.12 -5.63 -2.23
CA LYS A 256 -20.50 -6.09 -3.56
C LYS A 256 -21.49 -5.15 -4.21
N SER A 257 -21.25 -4.80 -5.48
CA SER A 257 -22.24 -4.11 -6.31
C SER A 257 -22.34 -4.77 -7.69
N SER A 258 -23.53 -4.79 -8.27
CA SER A 258 -23.73 -5.22 -9.66
C SER A 258 -24.00 -4.02 -10.55
N MET A 259 -23.51 -4.10 -11.78
CA MET A 259 -24.08 -3.31 -12.86
C MET A 259 -24.99 -4.21 -13.69
N THR A 260 -26.28 -3.88 -13.77
CA THR A 260 -27.22 -4.59 -14.64
C THR A 260 -27.07 -4.04 -16.05
N THR A 261 -26.53 -4.86 -16.95
CA THR A 261 -26.52 -4.53 -18.38
C THR A 261 -27.91 -4.86 -18.95
N SER A 262 -28.81 -3.87 -18.91
CA SER A 262 -29.98 -3.67 -19.78
C SER A 262 -31.01 -4.79 -20.07
N ASP A 263 -31.08 -5.91 -19.36
CA ASP A 263 -32.24 -6.84 -19.45
C ASP A 263 -32.82 -7.24 -18.07
N GLY A 264 -33.33 -6.22 -17.37
CA GLY A 264 -34.73 -6.20 -16.90
C GLY A 264 -35.32 -7.27 -15.98
N THR A 265 -34.61 -8.27 -15.41
CA THR A 265 -35.34 -9.27 -14.59
C THR A 265 -34.79 -9.62 -13.21
N ARG A 266 -33.51 -9.40 -12.85
CA ARG A 266 -33.02 -9.88 -11.53
C ARG A 266 -32.01 -8.95 -10.84
N SER A 267 -32.25 -8.68 -9.56
CA SER A 267 -31.43 -7.84 -8.69
C SER A 267 -30.31 -8.66 -8.02
N LEU A 268 -29.22 -8.00 -7.64
CA LEU A 268 -28.08 -8.59 -6.89
C LEU A 268 -28.52 -9.45 -5.68
N GLY A 269 -29.64 -9.08 -5.05
CA GLY A 269 -30.20 -9.77 -3.89
C GLY A 269 -30.84 -11.13 -4.21
N SER A 270 -31.11 -11.43 -5.47
CA SER A 270 -31.73 -12.70 -5.90
C SER A 270 -30.71 -13.78 -6.32
N LEU A 271 -29.42 -13.43 -6.41
CA LEU A 271 -28.36 -14.38 -6.72
C LEU A 271 -28.08 -15.30 -5.53
N ASN A 272 -27.96 -16.61 -5.79
CA ASN A 272 -27.47 -17.55 -4.80
C ASN A 272 -25.95 -17.41 -4.65
N TRP A 273 -25.54 -16.50 -3.75
CA TRP A 273 -24.13 -16.21 -3.46
C TRP A 273 -23.35 -17.42 -2.95
N GLY A 274 -24.00 -18.39 -2.30
CA GLY A 274 -23.36 -19.63 -1.86
C GLY A 274 -22.74 -20.43 -3.00
N ARG A 275 -23.30 -20.32 -4.23
CA ARG A 275 -22.74 -20.97 -5.43
C ARG A 275 -21.43 -20.33 -5.90
N PHE A 276 -21.27 -19.02 -5.69
CA PHE A 276 -20.12 -18.25 -6.19
C PHE A 276 -19.05 -18.03 -5.14
N ALA A 277 -19.45 -17.92 -3.88
CA ALA A 277 -18.54 -17.81 -2.75
C ALA A 277 -18.05 -19.20 -2.34
N GLY A 278 -18.94 -20.18 -2.12
CA GLY A 278 -18.58 -21.50 -1.61
C GLY A 278 -18.05 -21.46 -0.17
N GLY A 279 -18.48 -22.38 0.69
CA GLY A 279 -17.88 -22.58 2.02
C GLY A 279 -18.52 -21.79 3.17
N SER A 280 -18.14 -22.21 4.39
CA SER A 280 -18.73 -21.82 5.68
C SER A 280 -18.37 -20.41 6.17
N PHE A 281 -17.58 -19.66 5.40
CA PHE A 281 -16.94 -18.41 5.82
C PHE A 281 -17.63 -17.15 5.31
N PHE A 282 -18.72 -17.28 4.54
CA PHE A 282 -19.48 -16.13 4.03
C PHE A 282 -20.64 -15.80 4.97
N TYR A 283 -20.53 -14.70 5.72
CA TYR A 283 -21.63 -14.14 6.48
C TYR A 283 -22.29 -13.01 5.69
N ASP A 284 -23.55 -13.19 5.29
CA ASP A 284 -24.29 -12.23 4.46
C ASP A 284 -25.25 -11.32 5.24
N GLY A 285 -25.19 -11.37 6.58
CA GLY A 285 -26.09 -10.63 7.46
C GLY A 285 -27.38 -11.37 7.82
N THR A 286 -27.63 -12.57 7.26
CA THR A 286 -28.66 -13.49 7.77
C THR A 286 -28.03 -14.55 8.68
N LEU A 287 -28.78 -14.93 9.72
CA LEU A 287 -28.34 -15.80 10.82
C LEU A 287 -27.51 -17.01 10.33
N MET A 288 -26.38 -17.27 11.00
CA MET A 288 -25.64 -18.52 10.85
C MET A 288 -26.55 -19.71 11.15
N THR A 289 -27.05 -20.39 10.13
CA THR A 289 -27.35 -21.82 10.26
C THR A 289 -26.06 -22.57 10.03
N ARG A 290 -25.44 -23.01 11.13
CA ARG A 290 -24.44 -24.09 11.11
C ARG A 290 -25.03 -25.29 10.35
N ALA A 291 -24.32 -25.77 9.34
CA ALA A 291 -24.36 -27.17 8.93
C ALA A 291 -23.16 -27.88 9.53
#